data_AF-H1CY45-F1
#
_entry.id   AF-H1CY45-F1
#
_cell.length_a   1.000
_cell.length_b   1.000
_cell.length_c   1.000
_cell.angle_alpha   90.00
_cell.angle_beta   90.00
_cell.angle_gamma   90.00
#
_symmetry.space_group_name_H-M   'P 1'
#
loop_
_entity.id
_entity.type
_entity.pdbx_description
1 polymer ?
#
loop_
_entity_poly.entity_id
_entity_poly.type
_entity_poly.pdbx_seq_one_letter_code
_entity_poly.pdbx_strand_id
1 'polypeptide(L)'
;MNSSSSPVWKALHEAFPCTIPIFAGFWFIAFAYGFYMYTLGFSFIYPTLMAMFIFGGSLEFVTVSMLLSSFAPWQTLVVALTVQARHLFYGLAMLEKYRGTGWKKPFLIFWMCDETFALNYSATIPYDVDRGWYYFWVSFLDYTYWVSGAMIGGLLGSLVSFDTKGLSFVMTTMFLVVFLEQWLKEGKHYTALIGLAASILSLLFFGKDAFIIPAMAGMLLVLTLLRKPIEKAGGFL
;
A
#
# COMPACT_ATOMS: atom_id res chain seq x y z
N MET A 1 16.89 -10.34 -41.10
CA MET A 1 17.74 -9.83 -40.00
C MET A 1 17.29 -8.41 -39.69
N ASN A 2 16.34 -8.22 -38.77
CA ASN A 2 15.92 -6.89 -38.32
C ASN A 2 15.19 -7.05 -36.97
N SER A 3 15.85 -6.75 -35.85
CA SER A 3 15.23 -6.30 -34.60
C SER A 3 16.34 -5.97 -33.60
N SER A 4 17.06 -4.88 -33.87
CA SER A 4 17.85 -4.18 -32.87
C SER A 4 16.93 -3.32 -31.99
N SER A 5 15.85 -3.90 -31.45
CA SER A 5 15.12 -3.24 -30.37
C SER A 5 16.02 -3.24 -29.15
N SER A 6 16.33 -2.05 -28.64
CA SER A 6 17.13 -1.85 -27.43
C SER A 6 16.64 -2.79 -26.33
N PRO A 7 17.55 -3.43 -25.54
CA PRO A 7 17.17 -4.34 -24.46
C PRO A 7 16.15 -3.72 -23.49
N VAL A 8 16.13 -2.39 -23.39
CA VAL A 8 15.17 -1.60 -22.63
C VAL A 8 13.74 -1.72 -23.18
N TRP A 9 13.55 -1.63 -24.49
CA TRP A 9 12.23 -1.63 -25.13
C TRP A 9 11.61 -3.02 -25.16
N LYS A 10 12.44 -4.05 -25.36
CA LYS A 10 11.99 -5.45 -25.24
C LYS A 10 11.48 -5.77 -23.84
N ALA A 11 12.22 -5.33 -22.82
CA ALA A 11 11.80 -5.52 -21.43
C ALA A 11 10.49 -4.80 -21.09
N LEU A 12 10.27 -3.59 -21.61
CA LEU A 12 9.01 -2.87 -21.43
C LEU A 12 7.83 -3.59 -22.10
N HIS A 13 8.01 -4.05 -23.34
CA HIS A 13 6.96 -4.73 -24.10
C HIS A 13 6.50 -6.02 -23.41
N GLU A 14 7.41 -6.74 -22.76
CA GLU A 14 7.07 -7.94 -21.98
C GLU A 14 6.52 -7.61 -20.59
N ALA A 15 6.94 -6.51 -19.96
CA ALA A 15 6.45 -6.11 -18.64
C ALA A 15 5.03 -5.52 -18.69
N PHE A 16 4.72 -4.71 -19.72
CA PHE A 16 3.50 -3.92 -19.78
C PHE A 16 2.19 -4.74 -19.73
N PRO A 17 2.03 -5.86 -20.47
CA PRO A 17 0.81 -6.66 -20.41
C PRO A 17 0.51 -7.21 -19.00
N CYS A 18 1.56 -7.51 -18.24
CA CYS A 18 1.42 -8.02 -16.86
C CYS A 18 0.96 -6.95 -15.88
N THR A 19 1.23 -5.66 -16.15
CA THR A 19 0.86 -4.55 -15.27
C THR A 19 -0.54 -3.98 -15.54
N ILE A 20 -1.19 -4.34 -16.65
CA ILE A 20 -2.54 -3.83 -17.01
C ILE A 20 -3.60 -4.13 -15.93
N PRO A 21 -3.70 -5.35 -15.35
CA PRO A 21 -4.67 -5.60 -14.29
C PRO A 21 -4.39 -4.78 -13.02
N ILE A 22 -3.11 -4.59 -12.70
CA ILE A 22 -2.66 -3.81 -11.54
C ILE A 22 -2.96 -2.33 -11.74
N PHE A 23 -2.75 -1.81 -12.94
CA PHE A 23 -3.10 -0.44 -13.31
C PHE A 23 -4.54 -0.09 -12.92
N ALA A 24 -5.50 -0.95 -13.25
CA ALA A 24 -6.91 -0.70 -12.94
C ALA A 24 -7.17 -0.63 -11.42
N GLY A 25 -6.56 -1.54 -10.65
CA GLY A 25 -6.65 -1.55 -9.19
C GLY A 25 -5.95 -0.34 -8.57
N PHE A 26 -4.73 -0.03 -9.01
CA PHE A 26 -3.92 1.09 -8.53
C PHE A 26 -4.62 2.41 -8.76
N TRP A 27 -5.12 2.63 -9.98
CA TRP A 27 -5.87 3.86 -10.27
C TRP A 27 -7.13 3.97 -9.44
N PHE A 28 -7.90 2.89 -9.29
CA PHE A 28 -9.11 2.92 -8.48
C PHE A 28 -8.81 3.34 -7.02
N ILE A 29 -7.81 2.71 -6.40
CA ILE A 29 -7.43 3.00 -5.00
C ILE A 29 -6.74 4.37 -4.89
N ALA A 30 -5.89 4.75 -5.84
CA ALA A 30 -5.19 6.02 -5.83
C ALA A 30 -6.13 7.21 -6.10
N PHE A 31 -7.13 7.06 -6.98
CA PHE A 31 -8.18 8.07 -7.16
C PHE A 31 -8.95 8.29 -5.86
N ALA A 32 -9.33 7.19 -5.22
CA ALA A 32 -9.97 7.19 -3.92
C ALA A 32 -9.15 7.92 -2.86
N TYR A 33 -7.83 7.67 -2.80
CA TYR A 33 -6.91 8.35 -1.90
C TYR A 33 -6.83 9.86 -2.17
N GLY A 34 -6.58 10.25 -3.42
CA GLY A 34 -6.46 11.65 -3.81
C GLY A 34 -7.75 12.42 -3.54
N PHE A 35 -8.89 11.81 -3.87
CA PHE A 35 -10.20 12.35 -3.56
C PHE A 35 -10.39 12.48 -2.06
N TYR A 36 -10.11 11.43 -1.27
CA TYR A 36 -10.22 11.46 0.18
C TYR A 36 -9.41 12.61 0.81
N MET A 37 -8.17 12.84 0.37
CA MET A 37 -7.39 13.99 0.84
C MET A 37 -8.05 15.33 0.52
N TYR A 38 -8.59 15.48 -0.68
CA TYR A 38 -9.31 16.69 -1.07
C TYR A 38 -10.54 16.93 -0.19
N THR A 39 -11.29 15.88 0.11
CA THR A 39 -12.50 15.98 0.95
C THR A 39 -12.20 16.46 2.38
N LEU A 40 -10.97 16.28 2.83
CA LEU A 40 -10.49 16.74 4.14
C LEU A 40 -9.87 18.14 4.09
N GLY A 41 -9.95 18.82 2.95
CA GLY A 41 -9.49 20.20 2.77
C GLY A 41 -8.05 20.32 2.28
N PHE A 42 -7.36 19.22 1.98
CA PHE A 42 -6.01 19.28 1.42
C PHE A 42 -6.06 19.56 -0.10
N SER A 43 -5.15 20.41 -0.59
CA SER A 43 -4.95 20.59 -2.03
C SER A 43 -4.41 19.29 -2.66
N PHE A 44 -4.68 19.06 -3.95
CA PHE A 44 -4.18 17.92 -4.73
C PHE A 44 -2.64 17.75 -4.67
N ILE A 45 -1.91 18.80 -4.34
CA ILE A 45 -0.45 18.77 -4.16
C ILE A 45 -0.07 17.81 -3.03
N TYR A 46 -0.81 17.79 -1.91
CA TYR A 46 -0.51 16.94 -0.76
C TYR A 46 -0.57 15.44 -1.08
N PRO A 47 -1.69 14.87 -1.61
CA PRO A 47 -1.74 13.47 -1.97
C PRO A 47 -0.72 13.13 -3.06
N THR A 48 -0.44 14.04 -3.99
CA THR A 48 0.57 13.79 -5.05
C THR A 48 1.98 13.68 -4.47
N LEU A 49 2.38 14.61 -3.60
CA LEU A 49 3.70 14.57 -2.95
C LEU A 49 3.82 13.36 -2.02
N MET A 50 2.78 13.06 -1.24
CA MET A 50 2.77 11.90 -0.35
C MET A 50 2.90 10.60 -1.14
N ALA A 51 2.16 10.44 -2.24
CA ALA A 51 2.27 9.28 -3.14
C ALA A 51 3.68 9.14 -3.76
N MET A 52 4.36 10.25 -4.04
CA MET A 52 5.73 10.22 -4.59
C MET A 52 6.80 9.87 -3.56
N PHE A 53 6.65 10.31 -2.31
CA PHE A 53 7.69 10.15 -1.29
C PHE A 53 7.46 8.96 -0.35
N ILE A 54 6.21 8.62 -0.06
CA ILE A 54 5.85 7.54 0.85
C ILE A 54 5.69 6.24 0.07
N PHE A 55 4.95 6.28 -1.05
CA PHE A 55 4.62 5.12 -1.89
C PHE A 55 4.17 3.91 -1.05
N GLY A 56 3.25 4.15 -0.12
CA GLY A 56 2.88 3.21 0.93
C GLY A 56 1.44 2.71 0.89
N GLY A 57 0.64 3.18 -0.07
CA GLY A 57 -0.78 2.83 -0.23
C GLY A 57 -1.57 3.00 1.07
N SER A 58 -1.73 1.91 1.80
CA SER A 58 -2.31 1.86 3.15
C SER A 58 -1.76 2.91 4.13
N LEU A 59 -0.44 3.14 4.16
CA LEU A 59 0.15 4.13 5.06
C LEU A 59 -0.30 5.55 4.71
N GLU A 60 -0.51 5.84 3.44
CA GLU A 60 -0.93 7.17 3.00
C GLU A 60 -2.35 7.47 3.48
N PHE A 61 -3.29 6.50 3.37
CA PHE A 61 -4.63 6.60 3.94
C PHE A 61 -4.63 6.81 5.46
N VAL A 62 -3.80 6.06 6.18
CA VAL A 62 -3.68 6.20 7.64
C VAL A 62 -3.09 7.56 8.00
N THR A 63 -2.03 7.98 7.31
CA THR A 63 -1.35 9.25 7.56
C THR A 63 -2.29 10.44 7.42
N VAL A 64 -3.27 10.38 6.50
CA VAL A 64 -4.32 11.40 6.36
C VAL A 64 -5.04 11.66 7.69
N SER A 65 -5.51 10.60 8.34
CA SER A 65 -6.21 10.70 9.61
C SER A 65 -5.27 11.20 10.72
N MET A 66 -3.99 10.82 10.66
CA MET A 66 -2.99 11.28 11.62
C MET A 66 -2.67 12.78 11.46
N LEU A 67 -2.67 13.30 10.23
CA LEU A 67 -2.46 14.73 9.95
C LEU A 67 -3.59 15.62 10.50
N LEU A 68 -4.81 15.08 10.60
CA LEU A 68 -5.95 15.77 11.20
C LEU A 68 -6.02 15.62 12.72
N SER A 69 -5.34 14.62 13.27
CA SER A 69 -5.29 14.39 14.72
C SER A 69 -4.31 15.32 15.43
N SER A 70 -4.38 15.33 16.76
CA SER A 70 -3.40 16.03 17.60
C SER A 70 -1.98 15.59 17.26
N PHE A 71 -1.05 16.55 17.25
CA PHE A 71 0.35 16.30 16.90
C PHE A 71 1.00 15.25 17.83
N ALA A 72 1.24 14.05 17.29
CA ALA A 72 1.78 12.90 18.02
C ALA A 72 2.85 12.15 17.18
N PRO A 73 4.02 12.75 16.94
CA PRO A 73 5.02 12.22 16.00
C PRO A 73 5.54 10.82 16.36
N TRP A 74 5.66 10.51 17.66
CA TRP A 74 6.07 9.18 18.10
C TRP A 74 5.04 8.10 17.79
N GLN A 75 3.75 8.41 17.95
CA GLN A 75 2.68 7.50 17.59
C GLN A 75 2.65 7.27 16.07
N THR A 76 2.80 8.34 15.28
CA THR A 76 2.91 8.27 13.81
C THR A 76 4.05 7.38 13.36
N LEU A 77 5.23 7.50 13.98
CA LEU A 77 6.37 6.64 13.64
C LEU A 77 6.07 5.16 13.91
N VAL A 78 5.51 4.83 15.08
CA VAL A 78 5.18 3.44 15.45
C VAL A 78 4.13 2.84 14.52
N VAL A 79 3.08 3.62 14.19
CA VAL A 79 2.05 3.21 13.22
C VAL A 79 2.68 2.96 11.86
N ALA A 80 3.48 3.90 11.36
CA ALA A 80 4.11 3.79 10.05
C ALA A 80 5.00 2.55 9.92
N LEU A 81 5.83 2.29 10.94
CA LEU A 81 6.68 1.10 10.97
C LEU A 81 5.88 -0.20 11.04
N THR A 82 4.79 -0.21 11.81
CA THR A 82 3.96 -1.40 12.01
C THR A 82 3.16 -1.74 10.74
N VAL A 83 2.52 -0.75 10.12
CA VAL A 83 1.77 -0.93 8.86
C VAL A 83 2.70 -1.41 7.74
N GLN A 84 3.91 -0.84 7.66
CA GLN A 84 4.86 -1.18 6.60
C GLN A 84 5.77 -2.37 6.93
N ALA A 85 5.66 -3.00 8.11
CA ALA A 85 6.55 -4.08 8.54
C ALA A 85 6.62 -5.24 7.52
N ARG A 86 5.54 -5.49 6.77
CA ARG A 86 5.48 -6.49 5.68
C ARG A 86 6.56 -6.29 4.60
N HIS A 87 6.96 -5.05 4.33
CA HIS A 87 7.97 -4.73 3.32
C HIS A 87 9.36 -5.25 3.69
N LEU A 88 9.65 -5.46 4.98
CA LEU A 88 10.90 -6.09 5.41
C LEU A 88 11.02 -7.53 4.89
N PHE A 89 9.92 -8.28 4.89
CA PHE A 89 9.91 -9.65 4.37
C PHE A 89 10.09 -9.69 2.85
N TYR A 90 9.48 -8.74 2.13
CA TYR A 90 9.69 -8.61 0.67
C TYR A 90 11.14 -8.29 0.33
N GLY A 91 11.76 -7.38 1.09
CA GLY A 91 13.16 -7.04 0.92
C GLY A 91 14.09 -8.25 1.09
N LEU A 92 13.80 -9.12 2.06
CA LEU A 92 14.56 -10.36 2.28
C LEU A 92 14.34 -11.37 1.14
N ALA A 93 13.10 -11.59 0.73
CA ALA A 93 12.76 -12.54 -0.35
C ALA A 93 13.32 -12.12 -1.72
N MET A 94 13.40 -10.81 -1.99
CA MET A 94 13.92 -10.26 -3.25
C MET A 94 15.42 -10.03 -3.24
N LEU A 95 16.13 -10.31 -2.13
CA LEU A 95 17.56 -10.03 -1.99
C LEU A 95 18.40 -10.75 -3.06
N GLU A 96 18.09 -12.02 -3.32
CA GLU A 96 18.77 -12.81 -4.36
C GLU A 96 18.32 -12.42 -5.77
N LYS A 97 17.02 -12.15 -5.97
CA LYS A 97 16.46 -11.75 -7.27
C LYS A 97 16.97 -10.40 -7.77
N TYR A 98 17.19 -9.45 -6.87
CA TYR A 98 17.72 -8.13 -7.21
C TYR A 98 19.25 -8.07 -7.19
N ARG A 99 19.93 -9.19 -6.95
CA ARG A 99 21.39 -9.27 -7.01
C ARG A 99 21.87 -9.02 -8.44
N GLY A 100 22.82 -8.11 -8.62
CA GLY A 100 23.38 -7.78 -9.94
C GLY A 100 22.60 -6.75 -10.75
N THR A 101 21.54 -6.14 -10.18
CA THR A 101 20.75 -5.08 -10.86
C THR A 101 21.44 -3.70 -10.90
N GLY A 102 22.61 -3.56 -10.25
CA GLY A 102 23.45 -2.37 -10.30
C GLY A 102 22.77 -1.11 -9.75
N TRP A 103 22.87 0.00 -10.49
CA TRP A 103 22.31 1.31 -10.10
C TRP A 103 20.77 1.35 -10.04
N LYS A 104 20.08 0.34 -10.58
CA LYS A 104 18.61 0.23 -10.53
C LYS A 104 18.11 -0.20 -9.15
N LYS A 105 18.99 -0.84 -8.35
CA LYS A 105 18.63 -1.46 -7.07
C LYS A 105 17.94 -0.50 -6.09
N PRO A 106 18.38 0.75 -5.87
CA PRO A 106 17.70 1.66 -4.95
C PRO A 106 16.26 1.98 -5.38
N PHE A 107 16.01 2.12 -6.69
CA PHE A 107 14.67 2.36 -7.24
C PHE A 107 13.77 1.13 -7.06
N LEU A 108 14.30 -0.07 -7.31
CA LEU A 108 13.57 -1.33 -7.10
C LEU A 108 13.20 -1.54 -5.63
N ILE A 109 14.05 -1.08 -4.70
CA ILE A 109 13.76 -1.16 -3.26
C ILE A 109 12.69 -0.13 -2.87
N PHE A 110 12.79 1.09 -3.40
CA PHE A 110 11.86 2.18 -3.07
C PHE A 110 10.46 1.94 -3.63
N TRP A 111 10.34 1.47 -4.87
CA TRP A 111 9.07 1.17 -5.53
C TRP A 111 8.55 -0.24 -5.23
N MET A 112 9.04 -0.89 -4.18
CA MET A 112 8.56 -2.21 -3.81
C MET A 112 7.23 -2.08 -3.04
N CYS A 113 6.18 -2.67 -3.58
CA CYS A 113 4.89 -2.87 -2.92
C CYS A 113 4.42 -4.33 -3.11
N ASP A 114 3.24 -4.68 -2.59
CA ASP A 114 2.68 -6.02 -2.67
C ASP A 114 2.56 -6.51 -4.12
N GLU A 115 2.06 -5.66 -5.00
CA GLU A 115 1.75 -5.99 -6.40
C GLU A 115 3.03 -6.10 -7.23
N THR A 116 3.94 -5.14 -7.07
CA THR A 116 5.28 -5.19 -7.67
C THR A 116 6.07 -6.40 -7.17
N PHE A 117 5.94 -6.76 -5.88
CA PHE A 117 6.53 -7.98 -5.32
C PHE A 117 5.91 -9.22 -5.97
N ALA A 118 4.59 -9.34 -6.01
CA ALA A 118 3.90 -10.49 -6.58
C ALA A 118 4.26 -10.72 -8.06
N LEU A 119 4.31 -9.64 -8.85
CA LEU A 119 4.75 -9.70 -10.26
C LEU A 119 6.21 -10.10 -10.39
N ASN A 120 7.13 -9.36 -9.75
CA ASN A 120 8.57 -9.61 -9.93
C ASN A 120 9.00 -10.95 -9.32
N TYR A 121 8.32 -11.40 -8.28
CA TYR A 121 8.57 -12.70 -7.64
C TYR A 121 8.02 -13.86 -8.47
N SER A 122 6.89 -13.69 -9.17
CA SER A 122 6.30 -14.77 -9.98
C SER A 122 6.71 -14.70 -11.47
N ALA A 123 7.39 -13.64 -11.88
CA ALA A 123 7.76 -13.42 -13.28
C ALA A 123 8.70 -14.51 -13.82
N THR A 124 8.26 -15.17 -14.89
CA THR A 124 9.06 -16.03 -15.76
C THR A 124 9.61 -15.20 -16.92
N ILE A 125 10.79 -14.62 -16.73
CA ILE A 125 11.39 -13.70 -17.70
C ILE A 125 12.05 -14.52 -18.83
N PRO A 126 11.69 -14.27 -20.11
CA PRO A 126 12.34 -14.91 -21.27
C PRO A 126 13.86 -14.69 -21.29
N TYR A 127 14.61 -15.66 -21.84
CA TYR A 127 16.08 -15.61 -21.87
C TYR A 127 16.66 -14.45 -22.68
N ASP A 128 15.89 -13.91 -23.63
CA ASP A 128 16.26 -12.79 -24.50
C ASP A 128 15.95 -11.41 -23.89
N VAL A 129 15.40 -11.36 -22.66
CA VAL A 129 15.03 -10.13 -21.95
C VAL A 129 15.95 -9.89 -20.76
N ASP A 130 16.44 -8.65 -20.63
CA ASP A 130 17.24 -8.24 -19.48
C ASP A 130 16.37 -8.17 -18.21
N ARG A 131 16.68 -9.02 -17.23
CA ARG A 131 15.91 -9.13 -15.98
C ARG A 131 15.90 -7.83 -15.17
N GLY A 132 17.00 -7.08 -15.18
CA GLY A 132 17.11 -5.82 -14.43
C GLY A 132 16.21 -4.73 -15.02
N TRP A 133 16.12 -4.66 -16.36
CA TRP A 133 15.20 -3.76 -17.03
C TRP A 133 13.74 -4.19 -16.91
N TYR A 134 13.45 -5.49 -16.92
CA TYR A 134 12.10 -5.99 -16.69
C TYR A 134 11.58 -5.57 -15.31
N TYR A 135 12.33 -5.87 -14.25
CA TYR A 135 11.95 -5.48 -12.88
C TYR A 135 11.81 -3.96 -12.73
N PHE A 136 12.68 -3.20 -13.40
CA PHE A 136 12.62 -1.74 -13.36
C PHE A 136 11.34 -1.22 -14.00
N TRP A 137 10.97 -1.74 -15.18
CA TRP A 137 9.75 -1.30 -15.86
C TRP A 137 8.49 -1.65 -15.10
N VAL A 138 8.38 -2.85 -14.54
CA VAL A 138 7.24 -3.22 -13.69
C VAL A 138 7.11 -2.24 -12.53
N SER A 139 8.19 -2.04 -11.76
CA SER A 139 8.17 -1.18 -10.57
C SER A 139 7.93 0.30 -10.92
N PHE A 140 8.50 0.77 -12.04
CA PHE A 140 8.32 2.13 -12.51
C PHE A 140 6.88 2.38 -12.98
N LEU A 141 6.29 1.45 -13.73
CA LEU A 141 4.91 1.55 -14.19
C LEU A 141 3.96 1.61 -12.98
N ASP A 142 4.08 0.68 -12.04
CA ASP A 142 3.28 0.66 -10.81
C ASP A 142 3.40 1.97 -10.02
N TYR A 143 4.62 2.49 -9.86
CA TYR A 143 4.86 3.79 -9.25
C TYR A 143 4.13 4.93 -9.97
N THR A 144 4.26 5.00 -11.30
CA THR A 144 3.59 6.03 -12.09
C THR A 144 2.07 5.92 -12.03
N TYR A 145 1.52 4.70 -11.98
CA TYR A 145 0.09 4.48 -11.86
C TYR A 145 -0.45 4.99 -10.53
N TRP A 146 0.25 4.71 -9.43
CA TRP A 146 -0.13 5.20 -8.11
C TRP A 146 -0.10 6.74 -8.04
N VAL A 147 1.01 7.35 -8.44
CA VAL A 147 1.19 8.81 -8.36
C VAL A 147 0.22 9.55 -9.27
N SER A 148 0.05 9.08 -10.52
CA SER A 148 -0.90 9.68 -11.46
C SER A 148 -2.34 9.54 -10.97
N GLY A 149 -2.69 8.38 -10.41
CA GLY A 149 -3.99 8.16 -9.79
C GLY A 149 -4.24 9.11 -8.61
N ALA A 150 -3.28 9.27 -7.70
CA ALA A 150 -3.41 10.18 -6.56
C ALA A 150 -3.59 11.64 -7.01
N MET A 151 -2.82 12.06 -8.02
CA MET A 151 -2.91 13.40 -8.60
C MET A 151 -4.28 13.65 -9.25
N ILE A 152 -4.73 12.74 -10.12
CA ILE A 152 -6.02 12.87 -10.80
C ILE A 152 -7.16 12.80 -9.78
N GLY A 153 -7.10 11.94 -8.77
CA GLY A 153 -8.09 11.86 -7.70
C GLY A 153 -8.24 13.19 -6.95
N GLY A 154 -7.13 13.82 -6.60
CA GLY A 154 -7.12 15.14 -5.97
C GLY A 154 -7.66 16.24 -6.89
N LEU A 155 -7.32 16.20 -8.18
CA LEU A 155 -7.85 17.15 -9.18
C LEU A 155 -9.35 16.96 -9.41
N LEU A 156 -9.84 15.72 -9.52
CA LEU A 156 -11.26 15.42 -9.64
C LEU A 156 -12.02 15.87 -8.40
N GLY A 157 -11.43 15.73 -7.21
CA GLY A 157 -11.98 16.34 -5.99
C GLY A 157 -12.22 17.84 -6.16
N SER A 158 -11.27 18.57 -6.74
CA SER A 158 -11.39 20.02 -6.97
C SER A 158 -12.41 20.43 -8.03
N LEU A 159 -12.65 19.59 -9.03
CA LEU A 159 -13.56 19.88 -10.14
C LEU A 159 -15.02 19.52 -9.84
N VAL A 160 -15.24 18.63 -8.88
CA VAL A 160 -16.57 18.08 -8.60
C VAL A 160 -17.08 18.62 -7.26
N SER A 161 -17.97 19.61 -7.33
CA SER A 161 -18.70 20.13 -6.17
C SER A 161 -19.85 19.17 -5.79
N PHE A 162 -19.54 18.08 -5.09
CA PHE A 162 -20.55 17.22 -4.48
C PHE A 162 -21.00 17.75 -3.12
N ASP A 163 -22.28 17.55 -2.79
CA ASP A 163 -22.80 17.78 -1.45
C ASP A 163 -22.03 16.90 -0.44
N THR A 164 -21.33 17.54 0.49
CA THR A 164 -20.51 16.93 1.55
C THR A 164 -21.26 15.93 2.43
N LYS A 165 -22.58 15.79 2.32
CA LYS A 165 -23.35 14.73 2.97
C LYS A 165 -22.92 13.31 2.56
N GLY A 166 -22.39 13.11 1.34
CA GLY A 166 -21.88 11.80 0.89
C GLY A 166 -20.46 11.47 1.37
N LEU A 167 -19.75 12.44 1.94
CA LEU A 167 -18.33 12.34 2.29
C LEU A 167 -18.05 11.32 3.39
N SER A 168 -18.91 11.30 4.41
CA SER A 168 -18.82 10.37 5.53
C SER A 168 -19.02 8.92 5.09
N PHE A 169 -19.87 8.70 4.08
CA PHE A 169 -20.02 7.40 3.44
C PHE A 169 -18.72 7.00 2.73
N VAL A 170 -18.14 7.87 1.90
CA VAL A 170 -16.87 7.59 1.19
C VAL A 170 -15.75 7.25 2.16
N MET A 171 -15.55 8.04 3.22
CA MET A 171 -14.52 7.76 4.23
C MET A 171 -14.72 6.38 4.87
N THR A 172 -15.96 6.07 5.27
CA THR A 172 -16.30 4.77 5.89
C THR A 172 -16.06 3.62 4.91
N THR A 173 -16.47 3.79 3.64
CA THR A 173 -16.25 2.79 2.60
C THR A 173 -14.77 2.59 2.31
N MET A 174 -13.92 3.62 2.38
CA MET A 174 -12.46 3.44 2.19
C MET A 174 -11.85 2.57 3.28
N PHE A 175 -12.14 2.84 4.55
CA PHE A 175 -11.66 1.97 5.63
C PHE A 175 -12.22 0.55 5.51
N LEU A 176 -13.47 0.40 5.08
CA LEU A 176 -14.08 -0.90 4.83
C LEU A 176 -13.38 -1.64 3.69
N VAL A 177 -13.09 -0.97 2.57
CA VAL A 177 -12.41 -1.56 1.41
C VAL A 177 -11.00 -1.97 1.78
N VAL A 178 -10.24 -1.10 2.47
CA VAL A 178 -8.90 -1.44 2.98
C VAL A 178 -8.96 -2.66 3.91
N PHE A 179 -9.93 -2.69 4.83
CA PHE A 179 -10.14 -3.84 5.72
C PHE A 179 -10.48 -5.11 4.94
N LEU A 180 -11.40 -5.04 3.98
CA LEU A 180 -11.80 -6.17 3.15
C LEU A 180 -10.66 -6.68 2.29
N GLU A 181 -9.84 -5.78 1.74
CA GLU A 181 -8.67 -6.15 0.96
C GLU A 181 -7.65 -6.92 1.81
N GLN A 182 -7.37 -6.45 3.04
CA GLN A 182 -6.52 -7.19 3.98
C GLN A 182 -7.17 -8.51 4.41
N TRP A 183 -8.49 -8.53 4.62
CA TRP A 183 -9.24 -9.74 4.97
C TRP A 183 -9.14 -10.81 3.88
N LEU A 184 -9.30 -10.42 2.61
CA LEU A 184 -9.22 -11.32 1.46
C LEU A 184 -7.78 -11.80 1.19
N LYS A 185 -6.78 -10.97 1.50
CA LYS A 185 -5.36 -11.32 1.38
C LYS A 185 -4.89 -12.29 2.48
N GLU A 186 -5.51 -12.28 3.66
CA GLU A 186 -5.20 -13.23 4.74
C GLU A 186 -5.87 -14.60 4.53
N GLY A 187 -5.06 -15.66 4.43
CA GLY A 187 -5.58 -17.04 4.41
C GLY A 187 -6.30 -17.45 5.69
N LYS A 188 -5.98 -16.83 6.83
CA LYS A 188 -6.70 -17.00 8.10
C LYS A 188 -6.93 -15.66 8.78
N HIS A 189 -8.19 -15.31 8.98
CA HIS A 189 -8.64 -13.99 9.45
C HIS A 189 -8.45 -13.73 10.96
N TYR A 190 -7.46 -14.39 11.60
CA TYR A 190 -7.21 -14.24 13.04
C TYR A 190 -6.80 -12.80 13.38
N THR A 191 -5.96 -12.19 12.55
CA THR A 191 -5.47 -10.82 12.76
C THR A 191 -6.62 -9.81 12.68
N ALA A 192 -7.49 -9.94 11.69
CA ALA A 192 -8.68 -9.11 11.55
C ALA A 192 -9.68 -9.28 12.69
N LEU A 193 -9.91 -10.52 13.16
CA LEU A 193 -10.77 -10.79 14.31
C LEU A 193 -10.22 -10.21 15.61
N ILE A 194 -8.91 -10.35 15.85
CA ILE A 194 -8.22 -9.75 17.00
C ILE A 194 -8.32 -8.23 16.94
N GLY A 195 -8.15 -7.64 15.76
CA GLY A 195 -8.28 -6.21 15.55
C GLY A 195 -9.68 -5.67 15.83
N LEU A 196 -10.71 -6.36 15.35
CA LEU A 196 -12.11 -6.04 15.66
C LEU A 196 -12.38 -6.15 17.15
N ALA A 197 -12.00 -7.26 17.78
CA ALA A 197 -12.22 -7.49 19.20
C ALA A 197 -11.53 -6.44 20.07
N ALA A 198 -10.24 -6.17 19.82
CA ALA A 198 -9.46 -5.17 20.55
C ALA A 198 -10.02 -3.75 20.37
N SER A 199 -10.47 -3.41 19.16
CA SER A 199 -11.07 -2.10 18.88
C SER A 199 -12.42 -1.92 19.58
N ILE A 200 -13.29 -2.95 19.54
CA ILE A 200 -14.59 -2.94 20.21
C ILE A 200 -14.41 -2.87 21.73
N LEU A 201 -13.53 -3.70 22.30
CA LEU A 201 -13.27 -3.70 23.74
C LEU A 201 -12.71 -2.34 24.18
N SER A 202 -11.77 -1.79 23.43
CA SER A 202 -11.18 -0.48 23.77
C SER A 202 -12.19 0.65 23.66
N LEU A 203 -13.11 0.60 22.68
CA LEU A 203 -14.19 1.57 22.54
C LEU A 203 -15.16 1.51 23.71
N LEU A 204 -15.49 0.30 24.19
CA LEU A 204 -16.38 0.08 25.33
C LEU A 204 -15.77 0.56 26.66
N PHE A 205 -14.46 0.33 26.86
CA PHE A 205 -13.78 0.67 28.12
C PHE A 205 -13.24 2.11 28.18
N PHE A 206 -12.73 2.66 27.08
CA PHE A 206 -12.03 3.95 27.07
C PHE A 206 -12.80 5.07 26.35
N GLY A 207 -13.92 4.75 25.71
CA GLY A 207 -14.74 5.73 24.99
C GLY A 207 -14.12 6.22 23.67
N LYS A 208 -14.88 7.02 22.93
CA LYS A 208 -14.57 7.42 21.54
C LYS A 208 -13.28 8.23 21.37
N ASP A 209 -12.88 8.97 22.40
CA ASP A 209 -11.77 9.91 22.30
C ASP A 209 -10.40 9.29 22.63
N ALA A 210 -10.40 8.16 23.35
CA ALA A 210 -9.18 7.50 23.83
C ALA A 210 -9.03 6.05 23.38
N PHE A 211 -9.95 5.48 22.59
CA PHE A 211 -9.93 4.04 22.26
C PHE A 211 -8.77 3.58 21.38
N ILE A 212 -8.17 4.47 20.57
CA ILE A 212 -7.17 4.09 19.56
C ILE A 212 -5.92 3.50 20.22
N ILE A 213 -5.38 4.14 21.25
CA ILE A 213 -4.12 3.72 21.90
C ILE A 213 -4.28 2.36 22.61
N PRO A 214 -5.32 2.15 23.45
CA PRO A 214 -5.57 0.84 24.07
C PRO A 214 -5.87 -0.25 23.04
N ALA A 215 -6.58 0.07 21.94
CA ALA A 215 -6.87 -0.90 20.89
C ALA A 215 -5.59 -1.38 20.20
N MET A 216 -4.71 -0.45 19.85
CA MET A 216 -3.42 -0.75 19.24
C MET A 216 -2.51 -1.55 20.18
N ALA A 217 -2.40 -1.12 21.45
CA ALA A 217 -1.60 -1.82 22.45
C ALA A 217 -2.14 -3.23 22.72
N GLY A 218 -3.46 -3.38 22.83
CA GLY A 218 -4.14 -4.66 23.01
C GLY A 218 -3.96 -5.59 21.81
N MET A 219 -4.14 -5.10 20.59
CA MET A 219 -3.85 -5.87 19.37
C MET A 219 -2.42 -6.36 19.36
N LEU A 220 -1.46 -5.47 19.62
CA LEU A 220 -0.04 -5.80 19.53
C LEU A 220 0.35 -6.83 20.60
N LEU A 221 -0.16 -6.70 21.82
CA LEU A 221 0.01 -7.68 22.90
C LEU A 221 -0.58 -9.04 22.54
N VAL A 222 -1.83 -9.07 22.08
CA VAL A 222 -2.51 -10.32 21.73
C VAL A 222 -1.80 -11.01 20.55
N LEU A 223 -1.40 -10.26 19.53
CA LEU A 223 -0.67 -10.80 18.39
C LEU A 223 0.74 -11.30 18.76
N THR A 224 1.45 -10.63 19.67
CA THR A 224 2.76 -11.13 20.15
C THR A 224 2.63 -12.37 21.03
N LEU A 225 1.65 -12.41 21.92
CA LEU A 225 1.40 -13.57 22.80
C LEU A 225 0.89 -14.78 22.01
N LEU A 226 0.01 -14.54 21.02
CA LEU A 226 -0.55 -15.59 20.17
C LEU A 226 0.28 -15.86 18.91
N ARG A 227 1.46 -15.25 18.77
CA ARG A 227 2.34 -15.43 17.62
C ARG A 227 2.66 -16.91 17.35
N LYS A 228 3.08 -17.64 18.39
CA LYS A 228 3.43 -19.07 18.27
C LYS A 228 2.24 -19.94 17.83
N PRO A 229 1.04 -19.86 18.44
CA PRO A 229 -0.11 -20.64 17.97
C PRO A 229 -0.63 -20.19 16.60
N ILE A 230 -0.58 -18.90 16.26
CA ILE A 230 -1.00 -18.39 14.94
C ILE A 230 -0.05 -18.84 13.83
N GLU A 231 1.28 -18.80 14.06
CA GLU A 231 2.28 -19.35 13.14
C GLU A 231 2.11 -20.87 12.96
N LYS A 232 1.85 -21.61 14.06
CA LYS A 232 1.62 -23.07 14.01
C LYS A 232 0.31 -23.45 13.31
N ALA A 233 -0.68 -22.57 13.38
CA ALA A 233 -1.92 -22.71 12.64
C ALA A 233 -1.78 -22.25 11.18
N GLY A 234 -0.66 -21.70 10.73
CA GLY A 234 -0.47 -21.20 9.37
C GLY A 234 -1.21 -19.90 9.08
N GLY A 235 -1.35 -19.01 10.06
CA GLY A 235 -2.05 -17.73 9.91
C GLY A 235 -1.22 -16.57 9.34
N PHE A 236 0.06 -16.80 9.00
CA PHE A 236 0.96 -15.78 8.44
C PHE A 236 1.40 -16.08 6.98
N LEU A 237 0.78 -17.07 6.32
CA LEU A 237 1.05 -17.44 4.93
C LEU A 237 -0.20 -17.30 4.08
#